data_AF-A0A4Y2W367-F1
#
_entry.id   AF-A0A4Y2W367-F1
#
_cell.length_a   1.000
_cell.length_b   1.000
_cell.length_c   1.000
_cell.angle_alpha   90.00
_cell.angle_beta   90.00
_cell.angle_gamma   90.00
#
_symmetry.space_group_name_H-M   'P 1'
#
loop_
_entity.id
_entity.type
_entity.pdbx_description
1 polymer ?
#
loop_
_entity_poly.entity_id
_entity_poly.type
_entity_poly.pdbx_seq_one_letter_code
_entity_poly.pdbx_strand_id
1 'polypeptide(L)'
;MRVIWFGRQIVSDRNRDDVVLLPRIKLATSDVNLPFVLNRRQSPLIPAYTITINKSRGQTFDHVGIYLDEPVFSHGQLYVELSRSRIPNHVKIYTDI
;
A
#
# COMPACT_ATOMS: atom_id res chain seq x y z
N MET A 1 13.50 12.93 22.21
CA MET A 1 13.08 11.64 21.63
C MET A 1 12.07 10.98 22.56
N ARG A 2 10.82 10.84 22.13
CA ARG A 2 9.78 10.08 22.84
C ARG A 2 9.12 9.19 21.81
N VAL A 3 9.29 7.87 21.96
CA VAL A 3 8.58 6.89 21.13
C VAL A 3 7.17 6.78 21.72
N ILE A 4 6.20 7.37 21.03
CA ILE A 4 4.78 7.25 21.38
C ILE A 4 4.32 5.86 20.93
N TRP A 5 3.79 5.08 21.87
CA TRP A 5 3.12 3.81 21.59
C TRP A 5 1.79 4.10 20.88
N PHE A 6 1.72 3.86 19.57
CA PHE A 6 0.43 3.81 18.88
C PHE A 6 -0.17 2.41 19.06
N GLY A 7 -0.96 2.23 20.10
CA GLY A 7 -2.02 1.22 20.10
C GLY A 7 -3.12 1.71 19.17
N ARG A 8 -3.31 1.05 18.02
CA ARG A 8 -4.39 1.39 17.09
C ARG A 8 -5.30 0.17 16.94
N GLN A 9 -6.57 0.37 17.28
CA GLN A 9 -7.66 -0.60 17.15
C GLN A 9 -7.81 -1.03 15.69
N ILE A 10 -7.91 -2.33 15.45
CA ILE A 10 -8.20 -2.88 14.12
C ILE A 10 -9.72 -2.97 14.01
N VAL A 11 -10.33 -2.23 13.08
CA VAL A 11 -11.75 -2.39 12.76
C VAL A 11 -11.88 -3.62 11.87
N SER A 12 -12.03 -4.78 12.50
CA SER A 12 -12.33 -6.07 11.87
C SER A 12 -13.79 -6.41 12.14
N ASP A 13 -14.55 -6.84 11.12
CA ASP A 13 -15.94 -7.30 11.31
C ASP A 13 -16.07 -8.46 12.29
N ARG A 14 -14.98 -9.20 12.53
CA ARG A 14 -14.97 -10.36 13.45
C ARG A 14 -14.54 -10.01 14.87
N ASN A 15 -13.89 -8.86 15.09
CA ASN A 15 -13.32 -8.47 16.38
C ASN A 15 -13.41 -6.94 16.57
N ARG A 16 -14.62 -6.39 16.41
CA ARG A 16 -14.87 -4.99 16.76
C ARG A 16 -14.55 -4.81 18.25
N ASP A 17 -13.69 -3.84 18.55
CA ASP A 17 -13.25 -3.43 19.90
C ASP A 17 -12.08 -4.18 20.54
N ASP A 18 -11.45 -5.13 19.82
CA ASP A 18 -10.24 -5.79 20.33
C ASP A 18 -8.95 -5.01 20.00
N VAL A 19 -8.10 -4.83 21.01
CA VAL A 19 -6.78 -4.18 20.85
C VAL A 19 -5.75 -5.25 20.54
N VAL A 20 -5.57 -5.52 19.24
CA VAL A 20 -4.58 -6.50 18.78
C VAL A 20 -3.20 -5.84 18.64
N LEU A 21 -2.19 -6.42 19.30
CA LEU A 21 -0.79 -6.07 19.08
C LEU A 21 -0.32 -6.63 17.75
N LEU A 22 0.15 -5.77 16.86
CA LEU A 22 0.68 -6.21 15.57
C LEU A 22 2.08 -6.82 15.72
N PRO A 23 2.29 -8.08 15.28
CA PRO A 23 3.58 -8.74 15.42
C PRO A 23 4.63 -8.06 14.53
N ARG A 24 5.86 -7.94 15.04
CA ARG A 24 7.02 -7.51 14.25
C ARG A 24 7.62 -8.69 13.52
N ILE A 25 7.59 -8.68 12.19
CA ILE A 25 8.12 -9.74 11.34
C ILE A 25 9.60 -9.45 11.06
N LYS A 26 10.45 -10.47 11.14
CA LYS A 26 11.84 -10.43 10.69
C LYS A 26 11.91 -11.02 9.28
N LEU A 27 12.45 -10.26 8.33
CA LEU A 27 12.74 -10.68 6.97
C LEU A 27 14.25 -10.74 6.82
N ALA A 28 14.79 -11.94 6.59
CA ALA A 28 16.18 -12.15 6.24
C ALA A 28 16.26 -12.47 4.75
N THR A 29 17.07 -11.75 3.99
CA THR A 29 17.36 -12.13 2.60
C THR A 29 18.50 -13.15 2.58
N SER A 30 18.23 -14.37 2.11
CA SER A 30 19.18 -15.48 2.03
C SER A 30 20.03 -15.48 0.75
N ASP A 31 19.52 -14.92 -0.34
CA ASP A 31 20.01 -15.23 -1.70
C ASP A 31 20.76 -14.08 -2.41
N VAL A 32 21.39 -13.19 -1.65
CA VAL A 32 22.20 -12.12 -2.23
C VAL A 32 23.66 -12.35 -1.82
N ASN A 33 24.59 -12.27 -2.77
CA ASN A 33 26.05 -12.29 -2.56
C ASN A 33 26.51 -11.04 -1.76
N LEU A 34 25.92 -10.81 -0.59
CA LEU A 34 26.27 -9.75 0.33
C LEU A 34 27.25 -10.33 1.35
N PRO A 35 28.28 -9.56 1.77
CA PRO A 35 29.20 -9.99 2.81
C PRO A 35 28.55 -10.04 4.22
N PHE A 36 27.25 -9.81 4.31
CA PHE A 36 26.47 -9.83 5.55
C PHE A 36 25.01 -10.25 5.28
N VAL A 37 24.34 -10.76 6.31
CA VAL A 37 22.90 -11.07 6.25
C VAL A 37 22.08 -9.81 6.54
N LEU A 38 21.30 -9.35 5.55
CA LEU A 38 20.39 -8.24 5.75
C LEU A 38 19.14 -8.74 6.48
N ASN A 39 18.99 -8.32 7.74
CA ASN A 39 17.82 -8.59 8.57
C ASN A 39 16.96 -7.33 8.72
N ARG A 40 15.76 -7.34 8.12
CA ARG A 40 14.77 -6.25 8.26
C ARG A 40 13.70 -6.67 9.27
N ARG A 41 13.52 -5.89 10.34
CA ARG A 41 12.41 -6.07 11.28
C ARG A 41 11.36 -4.99 11.02
N GLN A 42 10.18 -5.39 10.52
CA GLN A 42 9.10 -4.47 10.18
C GLN A 42 7.78 -4.92 10.81
N SER A 43 6.94 -3.96 11.21
CA SER A 43 5.53 -4.24 11.43
C SER A 43 4.86 -4.32 10.05
N PRO A 44 3.91 -5.25 9.82
CA PRO A 44 3.21 -5.40 8.55
C PRO A 44 2.15 -4.30 8.40
N LEU A 45 2.57 -3.04 8.40
CA LEU A 45 1.73 -1.87 8.24
C LEU A 45 2.37 -0.92 7.23
N ILE A 46 1.53 -0.40 6.33
CA ILE A 46 1.87 0.69 5.44
C ILE A 46 0.72 1.70 5.54
N PRO A 47 0.98 2.98 5.86
CA PRO A 47 -0.06 4.01 5.78
C PRO A 47 -0.47 4.17 4.31
N ALA A 48 -1.71 3.84 3.99
CA ALA A 48 -2.18 3.72 2.60
C ALA A 48 -3.29 4.73 2.29
N TYR A 49 -2.94 6.02 2.25
CA TYR A 49 -3.79 7.02 1.58
C TYR A 49 -3.52 7.04 0.06
N THR A 50 -2.31 6.66 -0.34
CA THR A 50 -1.89 6.51 -1.73
C THR A 50 -1.21 5.15 -1.88
N ILE A 51 -1.45 4.50 -3.02
CA ILE A 51 -0.91 3.18 -3.35
C ILE A 51 -0.32 3.29 -4.76
N THR A 52 0.79 2.61 -5.02
CA THR A 52 1.38 2.60 -6.36
C THR A 52 0.54 1.73 -7.32
N ILE A 53 0.55 2.06 -8.62
CA ILE A 53 -0.22 1.33 -9.66
C ILE A 53 0.08 -0.18 -9.67
N ASN A 54 1.31 -0.58 -9.36
CA ASN A 54 1.65 -2.00 -9.29
C ASN A 54 1.04 -2.71 -8.08
N LYS A 55 0.78 -1.97 -7.00
CA LYS A 55 0.18 -2.50 -5.76
C LYS A 55 -1.35 -2.47 -5.79
N SER A 56 -1.97 -1.57 -6.57
CA SER A 56 -3.42 -1.52 -6.80
C SER A 56 -3.93 -2.66 -7.70
N ARG A 57 -3.03 -3.33 -8.44
CA ARG A 57 -3.39 -4.43 -9.34
C ARG A 57 -4.12 -5.54 -8.59
N GLY A 58 -5.32 -5.89 -9.07
CA GLY A 58 -6.18 -6.91 -8.47
C GLY A 58 -7.13 -6.39 -7.39
N GLN A 59 -7.03 -5.11 -7.01
CA GLN A 59 -7.94 -4.47 -6.06
C GLN A 59 -9.09 -3.77 -6.77
N THR A 60 -10.15 -3.45 -6.03
CA THR A 60 -11.28 -2.63 -6.49
C THR A 60 -11.53 -1.57 -5.45
N PHE A 61 -11.78 -0.34 -5.91
CA PHE A 61 -12.03 0.81 -5.05
C PHE A 61 -13.30 1.52 -5.49
N ASP A 62 -14.03 2.07 -4.52
CA ASP A 62 -15.25 2.82 -4.81
C ASP A 62 -14.93 4.23 -5.36
N HIS A 63 -13.84 4.85 -4.89
CA HIS A 63 -13.35 6.16 -5.35
C HIS A 63 -11.83 6.09 -5.53
N VAL A 64 -11.33 6.63 -6.65
CA VAL A 64 -9.91 6.59 -6.99
C VAL A 64 -9.45 7.96 -7.49
N GLY A 65 -8.37 8.47 -6.89
CA GLY A 65 -7.58 9.56 -7.44
C GLY A 65 -6.33 8.97 -8.09
N ILE A 66 -6.16 9.20 -9.39
CA ILE A 66 -4.98 8.82 -10.16
C ILE A 66 -4.14 10.07 -10.33
N TYR A 67 -2.91 10.03 -9.84
CA TYR A 67 -1.95 11.12 -9.97
C TYR A 67 -0.78 10.66 -10.83
N LEU A 68 -0.50 11.41 -11.90
CA LEU A 68 0.54 11.12 -12.87
C LEU A 68 1.55 12.29 -12.89
N ASP A 69 2.61 12.17 -12.09
CA ASP A 69 3.77 13.08 -12.12
C ASP A 69 4.57 12.97 -13.43
N GLU A 70 4.60 11.76 -14.01
CA GLU A 70 5.39 11.42 -15.18
C GLU A 70 4.52 10.58 -16.14
N PRO A 71 4.82 10.61 -17.46
CA PRO A 71 4.09 9.79 -18.42
C PRO A 71 4.19 8.30 -18.07
N VAL A 72 3.07 7.60 -18.23
CA VAL A 72 2.92 6.20 -17.84
C VAL A 72 3.94 5.32 -18.56
N PHE A 73 4.89 4.77 -17.79
CA PHE A 73 6.08 4.10 -18.32
C PHE A 73 5.81 2.76 -19.00
N SER A 74 4.70 2.08 -18.72
CA SER A 74 4.42 0.75 -19.27
C SER A 74 3.05 0.63 -19.92
N HIS A 75 2.99 -0.17 -20.99
CA HIS A 75 1.74 -0.46 -21.69
C HIS A 75 0.68 -1.03 -20.74
N GLY A 76 -0.52 -0.46 -20.78
CA GLY A 76 -1.67 -0.93 -19.99
C GLY A 76 -1.70 -0.52 -18.52
N GLN A 77 -0.71 0.21 -17.98
CA GLN A 77 -0.74 0.68 -16.59
C GLN A 77 -1.90 1.64 -16.32
N LEU A 78 -2.16 2.58 -17.23
CA LEU A 78 -3.30 3.49 -17.11
C LEU A 78 -4.63 2.73 -17.14
N TYR A 79 -4.75 1.75 -18.03
CA TYR A 79 -5.93 0.90 -18.11
C TYR A 79 -6.16 0.08 -16.83
N VAL A 80 -5.08 -0.48 -16.28
CA VAL A 80 -5.14 -1.20 -15.00
C VAL A 80 -5.68 -0.27 -13.92
N GLU A 81 -5.24 0.98 -13.85
CA GLU A 81 -5.69 1.92 -12.81
C GLU A 81 -7.14 2.38 -13.02
N LEU A 82 -7.52 2.73 -14.25
CA LEU A 82 -8.90 3.11 -14.59
C LEU A 82 -9.90 1.99 -14.31
N SER A 83 -9.50 0.73 -14.54
CA SER A 83 -10.33 -0.44 -14.24
C SER A 83 -10.47 -0.78 -12.76
N ARG A 84 -9.80 -0.04 -11.84
CA ARG A 84 -9.96 -0.26 -10.40
C ARG A 84 -11.27 0.30 -9.84
N SER A 85 -11.89 1.26 -10.54
CA SER A 85 -13.23 1.77 -10.20
C SER A 85 -14.29 1.19 -11.13
N ARG A 86 -15.47 0.94 -10.58
CA ARG A 86 -16.65 0.49 -11.35
C ARG A 86 -17.43 1.65 -11.96
N ILE A 87 -17.29 2.85 -11.40
CA ILE A 87 -18.08 4.03 -11.75
C ILE A 87 -17.13 5.10 -12.29
N PRO A 88 -17.29 5.53 -13.55
CA PRO A 88 -16.41 6.54 -14.16
C PRO A 88 -16.36 7.84 -13.37
N ASN A 89 -17.49 8.30 -12.83
CA ASN A 89 -17.60 9.54 -12.05
C ASN A 89 -16.80 9.52 -10.74
N HIS A 90 -16.38 8.34 -10.28
CA HIS A 90 -15.61 8.18 -9.05
C HIS A 90 -14.09 8.13 -9.31
N VAL A 91 -13.67 8.32 -10.56
CA VAL A 91 -12.27 8.41 -10.96
C VAL A 91 -11.92 9.87 -11.22
N LYS A 92 -10.88 10.36 -10.54
CA LYS A 92 -10.29 11.68 -10.82
C LYS A 92 -8.86 11.49 -11.29
N ILE A 93 -8.49 12.14 -12.38
CA ILE A 93 -7.14 12.09 -12.94
C ILE A 93 -6.52 13.48 -12.75
N TYR A 94 -5.34 13.50 -12.16
CA TYR A 94 -4.52 14.67 -11.95
C TYR A 94 -3.20 14.46 -12.70
N THR A 95 -2.81 15.44 -13.52
CA THR A 95 -1.63 15.38 -14.38
C THR A 95 -0.90 16.72 -14.27
N ASP A 96 0.39 16.67 -13.97
CA ASP A 96 1.27 17.84 -13.91
C ASP A 96 2.26 17.89 -15.11
N ILE A 97 1.93 17.13 -16.16
CA ILE A 97 2.66 17.03 -17.44
C ILE A 97 2.25 18.16 -18.39
#